data_AF-A0A9E3VKG4-F1
#
_entry.id   AF-A0A9E3VKG4-F1
#
_cell.length_a   1.000
_cell.length_b   1.000
_cell.length_c   1.000
_cell.angle_alpha   90.00
_cell.angle_beta   90.00
_cell.angle_gamma   90.00
#
_symmetry.space_group_name_H-M   'P 1'
#
loop_
_entity.id
_entity.type
_entity.pdbx_description
1 polymer ?
#
loop_
_entity_poly.entity_id
_entity_poly.type
_entity_poly.pdbx_seq_one_letter_code
_entity_poly.pdbx_strand_id
1 'polypeptide(L)'
;TITLKDRKLEVELGFDQSIGFKEAQRCLNCDVQTVFNENRCIECDACMDICPTSCINFTLNGEEDDLRTRLLAPAHIESQDLYVSAELKTKRVMVKDENVCLHCGLCAERCPTAAWDMQKYIYQVTKAGNQCRVIA
;
A
#
# COMPACT_ATOMS: atom_id res chain seq x y z
N THR A 1 11.20 -34.83 -17.70
CA THR A 1 11.64 -33.43 -17.88
C THR A 1 13.08 -33.44 -18.37
N ILE A 2 13.39 -32.67 -19.41
CA ILE A 2 14.69 -32.69 -20.13
C ILE A 2 15.87 -32.34 -19.19
N THR A 3 15.61 -31.46 -18.22
CA THR A 3 16.53 -31.02 -17.16
C THR A 3 16.97 -32.12 -16.19
N LEU A 4 16.17 -33.17 -15.99
CA LEU A 4 16.54 -34.31 -15.14
C LEU A 4 17.55 -35.24 -15.81
N LYS A 5 17.78 -35.10 -17.12
CA LYS A 5 18.71 -35.94 -17.90
C LYS A 5 20.07 -35.27 -18.14
N ASP A 6 20.16 -33.94 -18.00
CA ASP A 6 21.41 -33.19 -18.17
C ASP A 6 21.57 -32.12 -17.09
N ARG A 7 22.53 -32.35 -16.18
CA ARG A 7 22.82 -31.45 -15.05
C ARG A 7 23.50 -30.13 -15.45
N LYS A 8 23.99 -30.01 -16.70
CA LYS A 8 24.62 -28.79 -17.21
C LYS A 8 23.62 -27.85 -17.89
N LEU A 9 22.40 -28.32 -18.12
CA LEU A 9 21.34 -27.52 -18.71
C LEU A 9 20.87 -26.50 -17.67
N GLU A 10 21.10 -25.22 -17.95
CA GLU A 10 20.64 -24.12 -17.09
C GLU A 10 19.11 -24.03 -17.11
N VAL A 11 18.52 -23.92 -15.93
CA VAL A 11 17.06 -23.87 -15.73
C VAL A 11 16.53 -22.47 -15.46
N GLU A 12 17.41 -21.55 -15.08
CA GLU A 12 17.12 -20.15 -14.77
C GLU A 12 17.58 -19.22 -15.91
N LEU A 13 17.38 -19.64 -17.16
CA LEU A 13 17.50 -18.71 -18.29
C LEU A 13 16.33 -17.73 -18.14
N GLY A 14 16.63 -16.51 -17.70
CA GLY A 14 15.63 -15.46 -17.47
C GLY A 14 14.71 -15.25 -18.69
N PHE A 15 13.59 -14.58 -18.47
CA PHE A 15 12.62 -14.40 -19.54
C PHE A 15 13.18 -13.62 -20.73
N ASP A 16 12.81 -14.04 -21.94
CA ASP A 16 12.99 -13.19 -23.12
C ASP A 16 12.19 -11.90 -22.98
N GLN A 17 12.47 -10.90 -23.83
CA GLN A 17 11.85 -9.59 -23.69
C GLN A 17 10.30 -9.63 -23.71
N SER A 18 9.71 -10.53 -24.50
CA SER A 18 8.25 -10.61 -24.64
C SER A 18 7.60 -11.25 -23.42
N ILE A 19 8.19 -12.34 -22.92
CA ILE A 19 7.74 -13.02 -21.70
C ILE A 19 8.01 -12.11 -20.49
N GLY A 20 9.18 -11.49 -20.42
CA GLY A 20 9.54 -10.55 -19.35
C GLY A 20 8.58 -9.38 -19.25
N PHE A 21 8.16 -8.80 -20.39
CA PHE A 21 7.13 -7.76 -20.41
C PHE A 21 5.79 -8.29 -19.89
N LYS A 22 5.35 -9.45 -20.35
CA LYS A 22 4.08 -10.06 -19.92
C LYS A 22 4.07 -10.41 -18.42
N GLU A 23 5.17 -10.94 -17.90
CA GLU A 23 5.29 -11.27 -16.49
C GLU A 23 5.43 -10.02 -15.61
N ALA A 24 6.07 -8.95 -16.10
CA ALA A 24 6.10 -7.65 -15.42
C ALA A 24 4.70 -7.02 -15.28
N GLN A 25 3.77 -7.29 -16.20
CA GLN A 25 2.38 -6.85 -16.07
C GLN A 25 1.61 -7.55 -14.93
N ARG A 26 2.16 -8.65 -14.37
CA ARG A 26 1.61 -9.31 -13.20
C ARG A 26 2.11 -8.71 -11.89
N CYS A 27 3.05 -7.76 -11.93
CA CYS A 27 3.43 -7.01 -10.75
C CYS A 27 2.14 -6.42 -10.14
N LEU A 28 1.87 -6.75 -8.88
CA LEU A 28 0.93 -5.99 -8.06
C LEU A 28 1.33 -4.52 -8.22
N ASN A 29 0.36 -3.64 -8.46
CA ASN A 29 0.55 -2.19 -8.57
C ASN A 29 1.16 -1.62 -7.27
N CYS A 30 2.42 -1.95 -7.00
CA CYS A 30 3.18 -1.58 -5.82
C CYS A 30 3.52 -0.08 -5.84
N ASP A 31 3.37 0.53 -7.00
CA ASP A 31 3.37 1.96 -7.20
C ASP A 31 2.02 2.61 -6.86
N VAL A 32 0.99 1.86 -6.44
CA VAL A 32 -0.28 2.43 -5.95
C VAL A 32 -0.33 2.34 -4.44
N GLN A 33 -0.62 3.47 -3.81
CA GLN A 33 -0.63 3.63 -2.35
C GLN A 33 -2.01 4.06 -1.86
N THR A 34 -2.43 3.54 -0.70
CA THR A 34 -3.63 4.02 -0.01
C THR A 34 -3.34 5.38 0.64
N VAL A 35 -3.89 6.46 0.10
CA VAL A 35 -3.68 7.83 0.62
C VAL A 35 -4.93 8.31 1.34
N PHE A 36 -4.75 8.86 2.53
CA PHE A 36 -5.81 9.49 3.32
C PHE A 36 -5.69 11.01 3.27
N ASN A 37 -6.84 11.70 3.19
CA ASN A 37 -6.93 13.15 3.28
C ASN A 37 -7.91 13.53 4.39
N GLU A 38 -7.37 14.03 5.49
CA GLU A 38 -8.10 14.42 6.71
C GLU A 38 -9.16 15.48 6.42
N ASN A 39 -8.86 16.43 5.54
CA ASN A 39 -9.76 17.56 5.24
C ASN A 39 -11.05 17.10 4.54
N ARG A 40 -11.01 15.96 3.87
CA ARG A 40 -12.17 15.37 3.17
C ARG A 40 -12.94 14.39 4.04
N CYS A 41 -12.36 13.92 5.14
CA CYS A 41 -13.01 12.93 6.00
C CYS A 41 -14.16 13.59 6.79
N ILE A 42 -15.32 12.97 6.73
CA ILE A 42 -16.52 13.36 7.49
C ILE A 42 -16.81 12.40 8.65
N GLU A 43 -15.90 11.47 8.91
CA GLU A 43 -15.99 10.52 10.03
C GLU A 43 -17.28 9.70 10.03
N CYS A 44 -17.67 9.20 8.85
CA CYS A 44 -18.85 8.35 8.67
C CYS A 44 -18.59 6.85 8.94
N ASP A 45 -17.36 6.50 9.32
CA ASP A 45 -16.89 5.15 9.65
C ASP A 45 -17.03 4.07 8.55
N ALA A 46 -17.53 4.42 7.36
CA ALA A 46 -17.77 3.46 6.27
C ALA A 46 -16.51 2.72 5.78
N CYS A 47 -15.32 3.35 5.85
CA CYS A 47 -14.05 2.72 5.49
C CYS A 47 -13.51 1.77 6.57
N MET A 48 -13.87 2.01 7.84
CA MET A 48 -13.57 1.14 8.97
C MET A 48 -14.45 -0.11 8.90
N ASP A 49 -15.75 0.07 8.62
CA ASP A 49 -16.72 -1.03 8.52
C ASP A 49 -16.46 -1.99 7.35
N ILE A 50 -16.05 -1.48 6.19
CA ILE A 50 -15.81 -2.31 5.00
C ILE A 50 -14.45 -3.02 5.03
N CYS A 51 -13.56 -2.64 5.94
CA CYS A 51 -12.20 -3.17 5.96
C CYS A 51 -12.23 -4.66 6.37
N PRO A 52 -11.78 -5.59 5.49
CA PRO A 52 -11.88 -7.02 5.78
C PRO A 52 -10.94 -7.48 6.90
N THR A 53 -9.94 -6.67 7.24
CA THR A 53 -8.93 -6.98 8.26
C THR A 53 -8.98 -6.01 9.45
N SER A 54 -9.98 -5.12 9.50
CA SER A 54 -10.13 -4.11 10.56
C SER A 54 -8.89 -3.23 10.76
N CYS A 55 -8.14 -2.95 9.68
CA CYS A 55 -6.88 -2.23 9.76
C CYS A 55 -7.03 -0.71 9.92
N ILE A 56 -8.21 -0.13 9.63
CA ILE A 56 -8.50 1.30 9.75
C ILE A 56 -9.39 1.54 10.97
N ASN A 57 -9.04 2.49 11.82
CA ASN A 57 -9.73 2.81 13.05
C ASN A 57 -9.89 4.32 13.21
N PHE A 58 -11.01 4.76 13.80
CA PHE A 58 -11.18 6.13 14.28
C PHE A 58 -11.31 6.13 15.79
N THR A 59 -10.28 6.59 16.48
CA THR A 59 -10.18 6.52 17.95
C THR A 59 -9.55 7.79 18.50
N LEU A 60 -9.64 8.02 19.82
CA LEU A 60 -8.91 9.14 20.43
C LEU A 60 -7.40 8.92 20.26
N ASN A 61 -6.60 9.98 20.25
CA ASN A 61 -5.15 9.79 20.23
C ASN A 61 -4.64 9.38 21.64
N GLY A 62 -3.41 8.88 21.72
CA GLY A 62 -2.79 8.44 22.97
C GLY A 62 -1.36 7.94 22.76
N GLU A 63 -0.75 7.47 23.84
CA GLU A 63 0.54 6.78 23.76
C GLU A 63 0.41 5.52 22.90
N GLU A 64 1.44 5.22 22.10
CA GLU A 64 1.37 4.17 21.09
C GLU A 64 1.07 2.78 21.68
N ASP A 65 1.67 2.45 22.82
CA ASP A 65 1.46 1.18 23.52
C ASP A 65 -0.02 0.98 23.90
N ASP A 66 -0.68 2.04 24.40
CA ASP A 66 -2.13 2.02 24.68
C ASP A 66 -2.91 1.94 23.37
N LEU A 67 -2.56 2.79 22.40
CA LEU A 67 -3.25 2.91 21.12
C LEU A 67 -3.32 1.57 20.37
N ARG A 68 -2.23 0.80 20.34
CA ARG A 68 -2.13 -0.51 19.68
C ARG A 68 -3.09 -1.55 20.25
N THR A 69 -3.38 -1.49 21.55
CA THR A 69 -4.22 -2.51 22.23
C THR A 69 -5.72 -2.31 22.02
N ARG A 70 -6.13 -1.07 21.73
CA ARG A 70 -7.53 -0.64 21.64
C ARG A 70 -8.05 -0.45 20.22
N LEU A 71 -7.23 -0.76 19.20
CA LEU A 71 -7.69 -0.89 17.81
C LEU A 71 -8.64 -2.10 17.69
N LEU A 72 -9.53 -2.09 16.69
CA LEU A 72 -10.44 -3.21 16.41
C LEU A 72 -9.69 -4.54 16.24
N ALA A 73 -8.56 -4.50 15.55
CA ALA A 73 -7.57 -5.57 15.51
C ALA A 73 -6.31 -5.07 16.24
N PRO A 74 -5.96 -5.62 17.41
CA PRO A 74 -4.78 -5.19 18.15
C PRO A 74 -3.48 -5.33 17.33
N ALA A 75 -2.67 -4.28 17.31
CA ALA A 75 -1.45 -4.20 16.49
C ALA A 75 -0.21 -4.63 17.29
N HIS A 76 0.16 -5.92 17.19
CA HIS A 76 1.24 -6.51 17.98
C HIS A 76 2.66 -6.31 17.42
N ILE A 77 2.80 -5.81 16.19
CA ILE A 77 4.09 -5.68 15.52
C ILE A 77 4.60 -4.24 15.67
N GLU A 78 5.59 -4.07 16.54
CA GLU A 78 6.25 -2.78 16.82
C GLU A 78 7.31 -2.39 15.78
N SER A 79 7.83 -3.36 15.03
CA SER A 79 8.81 -3.07 13.96
C SER A 79 8.21 -2.32 12.77
N GLN A 80 6.89 -2.18 12.73
CA GLN A 80 6.16 -1.44 11.72
C GLN A 80 5.34 -0.34 12.40
N ASP A 81 5.54 0.89 11.93
CA ASP A 81 4.85 2.06 12.46
C ASP A 81 3.35 2.03 12.13
N LEU A 82 2.53 2.54 13.04
CA LEU A 82 1.13 2.85 12.76
C LEU A 82 1.02 4.14 11.96
N TYR A 83 0.13 4.18 10.97
CA TYR A 83 -0.14 5.39 10.22
C TYR A 83 -1.25 6.16 10.93
N VAL A 84 -0.88 7.26 11.57
CA VAL A 84 -1.78 8.10 12.37
C VAL A 84 -2.00 9.44 11.67
N SER A 85 -3.25 9.83 11.44
CA SER A 85 -3.58 11.13 10.86
C SER A 85 -3.44 12.27 11.86
N ALA A 86 -3.51 13.51 11.37
CA ALA A 86 -3.81 14.65 12.22
C ALA A 86 -5.19 14.50 12.91
N GLU A 87 -5.43 15.30 13.96
CA GLU A 87 -6.74 15.37 14.63
C GLU A 87 -7.85 15.72 13.62
N LEU A 88 -8.92 14.93 13.66
CA LEU A 88 -10.13 15.15 12.89
C LEU A 88 -11.11 16.06 13.66
N LYS A 89 -12.25 16.37 13.06
CA LYS A 89 -13.23 17.33 13.60
C LYS A 89 -13.79 16.88 14.95
N THR A 90 -13.93 15.57 15.18
CA THR A 90 -14.39 15.02 16.47
C THR A 90 -13.30 14.87 17.52
N LYS A 91 -12.06 15.31 17.26
CA LYS A 91 -10.87 15.07 18.11
C LYS A 91 -10.34 13.63 18.13
N ARG A 92 -10.93 12.74 17.34
CA ARG A 92 -10.34 11.43 17.01
C ARG A 92 -9.23 11.58 15.98
N VAL A 93 -8.40 10.55 15.86
CA VAL A 93 -7.43 10.34 14.79
C VAL A 93 -7.82 9.11 13.98
N MET A 94 -7.48 9.11 12.70
CA MET A 94 -7.47 7.90 11.88
C MET A 94 -6.17 7.15 12.19
N VAL A 95 -6.29 5.86 12.51
CA VAL A 95 -5.16 4.96 12.71
C VAL A 95 -5.27 3.81 11.72
N LYS A 96 -4.24 3.61 10.91
CA LYS A 96 -4.12 2.51 9.96
C LYS A 96 -2.93 1.62 10.31
N ASP A 97 -3.19 0.34 10.48
CA ASP A 97 -2.14 -0.69 10.58
C ASP A 97 -1.84 -1.26 9.19
N GLU A 98 -0.65 -0.96 8.66
CA GLU A 98 -0.19 -1.50 7.36
C GLU A 98 0.12 -3.00 7.43
N ASN A 99 0.47 -3.54 8.58
CA ASN A 99 0.87 -4.95 8.71
C ASN A 99 -0.26 -5.92 8.33
N VAL A 100 -1.51 -5.52 8.57
CA VAL A 100 -2.70 -6.31 8.23
C VAL A 100 -3.48 -5.72 7.05
N CYS A 101 -2.98 -4.65 6.40
CA CYS A 101 -3.65 -4.07 5.25
C CYS A 101 -3.40 -4.88 3.96
N LEU A 102 -4.47 -5.29 3.29
CA LEU A 102 -4.37 -6.07 2.04
C LEU A 102 -4.26 -5.19 0.77
N HIS A 103 -4.22 -3.86 0.90
CA HIS A 103 -4.22 -2.92 -0.23
C HIS A 103 -5.36 -3.17 -1.24
N CYS A 104 -6.51 -3.64 -0.74
CA CYS A 104 -7.65 -4.06 -1.57
C CYS A 104 -8.47 -2.91 -2.18
N GLY A 105 -8.26 -1.66 -1.75
CA GLY A 105 -8.96 -0.48 -2.27
C GLY A 105 -10.41 -0.30 -1.80
N LEU A 106 -11.00 -1.23 -1.03
CA LEU A 106 -12.38 -1.13 -0.57
C LEU A 106 -12.67 0.13 0.28
N CYS A 107 -11.68 0.62 1.03
CA CYS A 107 -11.80 1.87 1.78
C CYS A 107 -11.97 3.09 0.86
N ALA A 108 -11.29 3.12 -0.28
CA ALA A 108 -11.41 4.18 -1.28
C ALA A 108 -12.77 4.11 -1.99
N GLU A 109 -13.17 2.92 -2.45
CA GLU A 109 -14.46 2.69 -3.12
C GLU A 109 -15.66 3.04 -2.23
N ARG A 110 -15.55 2.75 -0.93
CA ARG A 110 -16.65 2.97 0.01
C ARG A 110 -16.73 4.41 0.52
N CYS A 111 -15.66 5.20 0.42
CA CYS A 111 -15.59 6.53 0.99
C CYS A 111 -16.46 7.53 0.21
N PRO A 112 -17.55 8.09 0.79
CA PRO A 112 -18.48 8.95 0.07
C PRO A 112 -17.87 10.31 -0.33
N THR A 113 -16.77 10.72 0.31
CA THR A 113 -16.10 12.00 0.05
C THR A 113 -14.76 11.83 -0.66
N ALA A 114 -14.36 10.59 -0.98
CA ALA A 114 -13.02 10.23 -1.45
C ALA A 114 -11.90 10.83 -0.55
N ALA A 115 -12.09 10.71 0.76
CA ALA A 115 -11.03 10.95 1.75
C ALA A 115 -9.97 9.84 1.72
N TRP A 116 -10.36 8.63 1.31
CA TRP A 116 -9.44 7.57 0.92
C TRP A 116 -9.34 7.50 -0.60
N ASP A 117 -8.14 7.31 -1.10
CA ASP A 117 -7.85 7.19 -2.53
C ASP A 117 -6.70 6.20 -2.78
N MET A 118 -6.71 5.56 -3.95
CA MET A 118 -5.65 4.66 -4.41
C MET A 118 -4.78 5.40 -5.42
N GLN A 119 -3.70 6.02 -4.95
CA GLN A 119 -2.91 6.94 -5.77
C GLN A 119 -1.63 6.29 -6.30
N LYS A 120 -1.39 6.47 -7.60
CA LYS A 120 -0.13 6.08 -8.22
C LYS A 120 0.99 7.02 -7.80
N TYR A 121 1.96 6.51 -7.05
CA TYR A 121 3.21 7.18 -6.73
C TYR A 121 4.18 7.11 -7.92
N ILE A 122 4.61 8.27 -8.41
CA ILE A 122 5.64 8.38 -9.45
C ILE A 122 6.90 8.92 -8.80
N TYR A 123 7.91 8.07 -8.65
CA TYR A 123 9.22 8.49 -8.17
C TYR A 123 9.96 9.26 -9.27
N GLN A 124 10.08 10.58 -9.11
CA GLN A 124 10.85 11.44 -10.01
C GLN A 124 12.19 11.78 -9.36
N VAL A 125 13.27 11.26 -9.93
CA VAL A 125 14.64 11.64 -9.57
C VAL A 125 15.23 12.57 -10.61
N THR A 126 16.13 13.44 -10.16
CA THR A 126 17.05 14.14 -11.05
C THR A 126 17.83 13.11 -11.87
N LYS A 127 17.53 13.05 -13.16
CA LYS A 127 18.30 12.24 -14.10
C LYS A 127 19.63 12.96 -14.33
N ALA A 128 20.75 12.29 -14.04
CA ALA A 128 22.06 12.79 -14.46
C ALA A 128 22.06 12.93 -16.00
N GLY A 129 22.50 14.09 -16.50
CA GLY A 129 22.39 14.44 -17.91
C GLY A 129 23.22 13.55 -18.84
N ASN A 130 22.52 12.87 -19.76
CA ASN A 130 22.79 12.78 -21.20
C ASN A 130 21.63 11.96 -21.77
N GLN A 131 20.59 12.62 -22.29
CA GLN A 131 19.60 11.92 -23.11
C GLN A 131 20.37 11.21 -24.23
N CYS A 132 20.09 9.93 -24.45
CA CYS A 132 20.65 9.13 -25.54
C CYS A 132 20.80 10.01 -26.78
N ARG A 133 22.04 10.26 -27.21
CA ARG A 133 22.29 10.76 -28.56
C ARG A 133 21.78 9.66 -29.48
N VAL A 134 20.65 9.90 -30.12
CA VAL A 134 20.25 9.11 -31.29
C VAL A 134 21.36 9.36 -32.31
N ILE A 135 22.19 8.34 -32.54
CA ILE A 135 23.16 8.37 -33.63
C ILE A 135 22.31 8.23 -34.90
N ALA A 136 22.23 9.32 -35.67
CA ALA A 136 21.67 9.34 -37.01
C ALA A 136 22.63 8.65 -37.99
#